data_AF-A0A922ZAX2-F1
#
_entry.id   AF-A0A922ZAX2-F1
#
_cell.length_a   1.000
_cell.length_b   1.000
_cell.length_c   1.000
_cell.angle_alpha   90.00
_cell.angle_beta   90.00
_cell.angle_gamma   90.00
#
_symmetry.space_group_name_H-M   'P 1'
#
loop_
_entity.id
_entity.type
_entity.pdbx_description
1 polymer ?
#
loop_
_entity_poly.entity_id
_entity_poly.type
_entity_poly.pdbx_seq_one_letter_code
_entity_poly.pdbx_strand_id
1 'polypeptide(L)'
;MIIIIATAILVSVILERQERRHVFMESLEYLRMGKEMPKPKPKLSQLECWLNIAVGTVLIIIGIGTVLSHLIVAHKLPEYAMGYLSGALIEYGAIIAAGIVIIILGFKSIREHRRSSPEITDIG
;
A
#
# COMPACT_ATOMS: atom_id res chain seq x y z
N MET A 1 -17.87 9.82 0.08
CA MET A 1 -16.53 9.41 0.56
C MET A 1 -16.54 8.05 1.24
N ILE A 2 -17.28 7.85 2.35
CA ILE A 2 -17.30 6.57 3.11
C ILE A 2 -17.71 5.36 2.24
N ILE A 3 -18.72 5.50 1.37
CA ILE A 3 -19.19 4.40 0.50
C ILE A 3 -18.10 3.97 -0.48
N ILE A 4 -17.39 4.92 -1.10
CA ILE A 4 -16.32 4.64 -2.06
C ILE A 4 -15.17 3.87 -1.38
N ILE A 5 -14.81 4.28 -0.16
CA ILE A 5 -13.77 3.62 0.64
C ILE A 5 -14.20 2.20 1.01
N ALA A 6 -15.45 2.01 1.46
CA ALA A 6 -15.98 0.70 1.79
C ALA A 6 -16.01 -0.24 0.57
N THR A 7 -16.41 0.26 -0.60
CA THR A 7 -16.41 -0.52 -1.84
C THR A 7 -14.99 -0.91 -2.27
N ALA A 8 -14.02 0.01 -2.17
CA ALA A 8 -12.62 -0.28 -2.47
C ALA A 8 -12.04 -1.37 -1.54
N ILE A 9 -12.34 -1.31 -0.24
CA ILE A 9 -11.94 -2.34 0.73
C ILE A 9 -12.58 -3.69 0.38
N LEU A 10 -13.89 -3.71 0.08
CA LEU A 10 -14.61 -4.95 -0.24
C LEU A 10 -14.04 -5.63 -1.50
N VAL A 11 -13.78 -4.84 -2.55
CA VAL A 11 -13.17 -5.34 -3.79
C VAL A 11 -11.77 -5.88 -3.52
N SER A 12 -10.96 -5.20 -2.71
CA SER A 12 -9.62 -5.68 -2.34
C SER A 12 -9.66 -7.02 -1.59
N VAL A 13 -10.62 -7.20 -0.67
CA VAL A 13 -10.80 -8.48 0.06
C VAL A 13 -11.25 -9.60 -0.88
N ILE A 14 -12.16 -9.31 -1.81
CA ILE A 14 -12.65 -10.30 -2.77
C ILE A 14 -11.53 -10.76 -3.70
N LEU A 15 -10.73 -9.82 -4.23
CA LEU A 15 -9.59 -10.12 -5.10
C LEU A 15 -8.54 -10.97 -4.36
N GLU A 16 -8.22 -10.62 -3.11
CA GLU A 16 -7.28 -11.40 -2.31
C GLU A 16 -7.79 -12.83 -2.05
N ARG A 17 -9.10 -12.98 -1.84
CA ARG A 17 -9.72 -14.30 -1.63
C ARG A 17 -9.73 -15.14 -2.91
N GLN A 18 -9.95 -14.52 -4.07
CA GLN A 18 -9.84 -15.21 -5.36
C GLN A 18 -8.42 -15.66 -5.65
N GLU A 19 -7.44 -14.81 -5.37
CA GLU A 19 -6.03 -15.12 -5.58
C GLU A 19 -5.55 -16.28 -4.70
N ARG A 20 -5.90 -16.29 -3.41
CA ARG A 20 -5.59 -17.42 -2.52
C ARG A 20 -6.20 -18.73 -2.99
N ARG A 21 -7.43 -18.69 -3.50
CA ARG A 21 -8.09 -19.88 -4.08
C ARG A 21 -7.36 -20.37 -5.32
N HIS A 22 -6.93 -19.46 -6.19
CA HIS A 22 -6.20 -19.82 -7.40
C HIS A 22 -4.86 -20.49 -7.07
N VAL A 23 -4.07 -19.90 -6.17
CA VAL A 23 -2.78 -20.46 -5.73
C VAL A 23 -2.96 -21.83 -5.05
N PHE A 24 -4.03 -22.01 -4.27
CA PHE A 24 -4.34 -23.29 -3.63
C PHE A 24 -4.73 -24.37 -4.64
N MET A 25 -5.49 -24.02 -5.69
CA MET A 25 -5.83 -24.98 -6.75
C MET A 25 -4.60 -25.35 -7.57
N GLU A 26 -3.74 -24.38 -7.88
CA GLU A 26 -2.47 -24.61 -8.57
C GLU A 26 -1.57 -25.54 -7.75
N SER A 27 -1.44 -25.31 -6.43
CA SER A 27 -0.61 -26.16 -5.57
C SER A 27 -1.09 -27.62 -5.56
N LEU A 28 -2.41 -27.83 -5.55
CA LEU A 28 -3.03 -29.14 -5.66
C LEU A 28 -2.73 -29.83 -7.00
N GLU A 29 -2.74 -29.08 -8.10
CA GLU A 29 -2.39 -29.61 -9.42
C GLU A 29 -0.92 -29.99 -9.53
N TYR A 30 0.00 -29.16 -9.03
CA TYR A 30 1.44 -29.49 -8.98
C TYR A 30 1.74 -30.70 -8.08
N LEU A 31 1.08 -30.79 -6.92
CA LEU A 31 1.14 -31.96 -6.03
C LEU A 31 0.67 -33.24 -6.71
N ARG A 32 -0.45 -33.18 -7.46
CA ARG A 32 -0.97 -34.32 -8.24
C ARG A 32 -0.04 -34.75 -9.36
N MET A 33 0.68 -33.81 -9.96
CA MET A 33 1.67 -34.08 -11.02
C MET A 33 3.04 -34.52 -10.49
N GLY A 34 3.23 -34.60 -9.17
CA GLY A 34 4.52 -34.96 -8.55
C GLY A 34 5.64 -33.97 -8.86
N LYS A 35 5.29 -32.74 -9.26
CA LYS A 35 6.25 -31.68 -9.61
C LYS A 35 6.37 -30.69 -8.48
N GLU A 36 7.57 -30.16 -8.27
CA GLU A 36 7.76 -29.05 -7.33
C GLU A 36 6.98 -27.82 -7.80
N MET A 37 6.32 -27.18 -6.86
CA MET A 37 5.53 -25.98 -7.13
C MET A 37 6.47 -24.85 -7.59
N PRO A 38 6.16 -24.13 -8.68
CA PRO A 38 7.00 -23.04 -9.14
C PRO A 38 7.13 -21.98 -8.04
N LYS A 39 8.34 -21.42 -7.88
CA LYS A 39 8.58 -20.36 -6.90
C LYS A 39 7.58 -19.22 -7.12
N PRO A 40 6.95 -18.68 -6.05
CA PRO A 40 5.95 -17.64 -6.19
C PRO A 40 6.55 -16.46 -6.94
N LYS A 41 5.96 -16.14 -8.10
CA LYS A 41 6.34 -14.95 -8.84
C LYS A 41 5.91 -13.73 -8.03
N PRO A 42 6.75 -12.69 -7.95
CA PRO A 42 6.38 -11.45 -7.29
C PRO A 42 5.14 -10.87 -7.98
N LYS A 43 4.11 -10.53 -7.20
CA LYS A 43 2.81 -10.03 -7.70
C LYS A 43 2.92 -8.70 -8.45
N LEU A 44 3.97 -7.94 -8.16
CA LEU A 44 4.25 -6.64 -8.74
C LEU A 44 5.67 -6.64 -9.33
N SER A 45 5.81 -5.99 -10.48
CA SER A 45 7.11 -5.66 -11.04
C SER A 45 7.88 -4.72 -10.11
N GLN A 46 9.21 -4.70 -10.19
CA GLN A 46 10.03 -3.79 -9.37
C GLN A 46 9.63 -2.33 -9.58
N LEU A 47 9.28 -1.94 -10.81
CA LEU A 47 8.87 -0.59 -11.17
C LEU A 47 7.57 -0.20 -10.47
N GLU A 48 6.57 -1.09 -10.44
CA GLU A 48 5.32 -0.84 -9.72
C GLU A 48 5.51 -0.73 -8.20
N CYS A 49 6.47 -1.48 -7.64
CA CYS A 49 6.80 -1.36 -6.21
C CYS A 49 7.39 0.01 -5.87
N TRP A 50 8.33 0.51 -6.69
CA TRP A 50 8.89 1.85 -6.54
C TRP A 50 7.84 2.94 -6.76
N LEU A 51 6.93 2.73 -7.72
CA LEU A 51 5.82 3.65 -7.97
C LEU A 51 4.89 3.75 -6.76
N ASN A 52 4.55 2.63 -6.10
CA ASN A 52 3.79 2.64 -4.86
C ASN A 52 4.50 3.44 -3.76
N ILE A 53 5.81 3.23 -3.56
CA ILE A 53 6.57 4.02 -2.57
C ILE A 53 6.56 5.51 -2.92
N ALA A 54 6.76 5.87 -4.20
CA ALA A 54 6.74 7.25 -4.65
C ALA A 54 5.36 7.91 -4.43
N VAL A 55 4.28 7.24 -4.84
CA VAL A 55 2.90 7.73 -4.65
C VAL A 55 2.58 7.89 -3.17
N GLY A 56 2.90 6.90 -2.34
CA GLY A 56 2.68 6.99 -0.90
C GLY A 56 3.47 8.14 -0.25
N THR A 57 4.69 8.39 -0.72
CA THR A 57 5.53 9.51 -0.24
C THR A 57 4.91 10.86 -0.60
N VAL A 58 4.42 11.02 -1.84
CA VAL A 58 3.73 12.24 -2.28
C VAL A 58 2.48 12.51 -1.45
N LEU A 59 1.68 11.48 -1.18
CA LEU A 59 0.48 11.60 -0.33
C LEU A 59 0.81 12.06 1.09
N ILE A 60 1.89 11.55 1.69
CA ILE A 60 2.36 11.98 3.01
C ILE A 60 2.81 13.44 2.97
N ILE A 61 3.60 13.84 1.97
CA ILE A 61 4.10 15.23 1.85
C ILE A 61 2.93 16.21 1.71
N ILE A 62 1.95 15.90 0.84
CA ILE A 62 0.76 16.73 0.68
C ILE A 62 -0.02 16.79 2.00
N GLY A 63 -0.29 15.65 2.63
CA GLY A 63 -1.01 15.61 3.91
C GLY A 63 -0.33 16.41 5.01
N ILE A 64 0.98 16.26 5.19
CA ILE A 64 1.75 17.01 6.19
C ILE A 64 1.75 18.51 5.86
N GLY A 65 1.97 18.87 4.59
CA GLY A 65 1.96 20.26 4.16
C GLY A 65 0.64 20.97 4.46
N THR A 66 -0.49 20.29 4.22
CA THR A 66 -1.81 20.83 4.51
C THR A 66 -2.10 20.91 6.01
N VAL A 67 -1.68 19.93 6.81
CA VAL A 67 -1.81 20.01 8.28
C VAL A 67 -0.97 21.17 8.83
N LEU A 68 0.25 21.37 8.33
CA LEU A 68 1.10 22.49 8.72
C LEU A 68 0.49 23.84 8.34
N SER A 69 -0.07 23.97 7.13
CA SER A 69 -0.74 25.21 6.72
C SER A 69 -1.94 25.53 7.63
N HIS A 70 -2.72 24.51 8.01
CA HIS A 70 -3.84 24.67 8.93
C HIS A 70 -3.38 25.05 10.35
N LEU A 71 -2.27 24.47 10.83
CA LEU A 71 -1.67 24.86 12.11
C LEU A 71 -1.19 26.32 12.11
N ILE A 72 -0.59 26.79 11.01
CA ILE A 72 -0.15 28.18 10.86
C ILE A 72 -1.36 29.13 10.88
N VAL A 73 -2.42 28.81 10.14
CA VAL A 73 -3.65 29.61 10.11
C VAL A 73 -4.33 29.62 11.48
N ALA A 74 -4.45 28.45 12.13
CA ALA A 74 -5.00 28.34 13.48
C ALA A 74 -4.24 29.16 14.51
N HIS A 75 -2.90 29.26 14.36
CA HIS A 75 -2.07 30.08 15.22
C HIS A 75 -2.26 31.59 14.97
N LYS A 76 -2.53 31.99 13.72
CA LYS A 76 -2.74 33.40 13.34
C LYS A 76 -4.18 33.89 13.59
N LEU A 77 -5.17 33.00 13.55
CA LEU A 77 -6.60 33.30 13.66
C LEU A 77 -7.28 32.28 14.61
N PRO A 78 -7.10 32.42 15.93
CA PRO A 78 -7.55 31.44 16.91
C PRO A 78 -9.08 31.31 16.99
N GLU A 79 -9.82 32.36 16.65
CA GLU A 79 -11.29 32.40 16.69
C GLU A 79 -11.95 31.43 15.70
N TYR A 80 -11.23 31.03 14.64
CA TYR A 80 -11.70 30.07 13.63
C TYR A 80 -11.01 28.70 13.73
N ALA A 81 -10.08 28.52 14.68
CA ALA A 81 -9.15 27.40 14.70
C ALA A 81 -9.78 26.04 15.10
N MET A 82 -10.68 26.02 16.08
CA MET A 82 -11.19 24.78 16.69
C MET A 82 -11.99 23.89 15.71
N GLY A 83 -12.83 24.48 14.86
CA GLY A 83 -13.61 23.74 13.86
C GLY A 83 -12.78 23.34 12.64
N TYR A 84 -11.91 24.25 12.19
CA TYR A 84 -11.13 24.09 10.96
C TYR A 84 -9.98 23.08 11.12
N LEU A 85 -9.35 23.04 12.30
CA LEU A 85 -8.25 22.12 12.58
C LEU A 85 -8.73 20.68 12.79
N SER A 86 -9.88 20.46 13.43
CA SER A 86 -10.37 19.10 13.71
C SER A 86 -10.83 18.37 12.45
N GLY A 87 -11.51 19.05 11.53
CA GLY A 87 -11.88 18.49 10.22
C GLY A 87 -10.65 18.15 9.38
N ALA A 88 -9.68 19.07 9.35
CA ALA A 88 -8.42 18.86 8.63
C ALA A 88 -7.61 17.68 9.20
N LEU A 89 -7.50 17.55 10.53
CA LEU A 89 -6.75 16.45 11.15
C LEU A 89 -7.36 15.08 10.82
N ILE A 90 -8.68 14.97 10.75
CA ILE A 90 -9.36 13.71 10.41
C ILE A 90 -9.17 13.37 8.93
N GLU A 91 -9.42 14.33 8.04
CA GLU A 91 -9.38 14.12 6.60
C GLU A 91 -7.95 13.91 6.08
N TYR A 92 -7.03 14.81 6.44
CA TYR A 92 -5.62 14.70 6.03
C TYR A 92 -4.87 13.64 6.83
N GLY A 93 -5.29 13.34 8.06
CA GLY A 93 -4.78 12.20 8.83
C GLY A 93 -5.05 10.86 8.12
N ALA A 94 -6.25 10.70 7.52
CA ALA A 94 -6.57 9.53 6.72
C ALA A 94 -5.71 9.43 5.44
N ILE A 95 -5.43 10.57 4.79
CA ILE A 95 -4.54 10.62 3.60
C ILE A 95 -3.11 10.24 3.96
N ILE A 96 -2.58 10.74 5.09
CA ILE A 96 -1.25 10.38 5.58
C ILE A 96 -1.20 8.88 5.92
N ALA A 97 -2.20 8.36 6.63
CA ALA A 97 -2.29 6.95 6.95
C ALA A 97 -2.33 6.06 5.69
N ALA A 98 -3.11 6.46 4.67
CA ALA A 98 -3.14 5.77 3.38
C ALA A 98 -1.76 5.79 2.69
N GLY A 99 -1.08 6.94 2.68
CA GLY A 99 0.28 7.05 2.16
C GLY A 99 1.28 6.11 2.85
N ILE A 100 1.23 6.03 4.19
CA ILE A 100 2.07 5.11 4.98
C ILE A 100 1.79 3.66 4.61
N VAL A 101 0.52 3.26 4.51
CA VAL A 101 0.12 1.89 4.14
C VAL A 101 0.65 1.52 2.75
N ILE A 102 0.53 2.43 1.77
CA ILE A 102 1.03 2.20 0.41
C ILE A 102 2.56 2.03 0.41
N ILE A 103 3.30 2.84 1.17
CA ILE A 103 4.75 2.70 1.31
C ILE A 103 5.12 1.34 1.91
N ILE A 104 4.43 0.92 2.98
CA ILE A 104 4.67 -0.37 3.63
C ILE A 104 4.42 -1.53 2.65
N LEU A 105 3.34 -1.47 1.87
CA LEU A 105 3.03 -2.46 0.85
C LEU A 105 4.12 -2.49 -0.23
N GLY A 106 4.58 -1.32 -0.71
CA GLY A 106 5.69 -1.22 -1.66
C GLY A 106 6.97 -1.88 -1.12
N PHE A 107 7.37 -1.58 0.12
CA PHE A 107 8.53 -2.21 0.75
C PHE A 107 8.36 -3.72 0.94
N LYS A 108 7.15 -4.18 1.32
CA LYS A 108 6.86 -5.60 1.46
C LYS A 108 7.00 -6.32 0.12
N SER A 109 6.51 -5.73 -0.97
CA SER A 109 6.65 -6.27 -2.32
C SER A 109 8.11 -6.29 -2.80
N ILE A 110 8.92 -5.27 -2.50
CA ILE A 110 10.37 -5.30 -2.78
C ILE A 110 11.05 -6.45 -2.02
N ARG A 111 10.70 -6.66 -0.75
CA ARG A 111 11.24 -7.76 0.07
C ARG A 111 10.85 -9.13 -0.49
N GLU A 112 9.62 -9.28 -0.99
CA GLU A 112 9.16 -10.50 -1.66
C GLU A 112 9.87 -10.72 -3.00
N HIS A 113 10.12 -9.65 -3.77
CA HIS A 113 10.87 -9.70 -5.02
C HIS A 113 12.33 -10.15 -4.80
N ARG A 114 12.99 -9.62 -3.76
CA ARG A 114 14.35 -10.06 -3.36
C ARG A 114 14.40 -11.51 -2.85
N ARG A 115 13.33 -12.01 -2.23
CA ARG A 115 13.26 -13.40 -1.75
C ARG A 115 12.99 -14.41 -2.88
N SER A 116 12.23 -14.01 -3.89
CA SER A 116 11.84 -14.87 -5.02
C SER A 116 12.88 -14.90 -6.14
N SER A 117 13.68 -13.83 -6.28
CA SER A 117 14.87 -13.78 -7.13
C SER A 117 16.13 -13.75 -6.27
N PRO A 118 16.61 -14.89 -5.75
CA PRO A 118 18.03 -15.00 -5.44
C PRO A 118 18.74 -14.90 -6.79
N GLU A 119 19.28 -13.72 -7.09
CA GLU A 119 20.30 -13.63 -8.13
C GLU A 119 21.35 -14.70 -7.82
N ILE A 120 21.64 -15.45 -8.87
CA ILE A 120 22.76 -16.34 -9.02
C ILE A 120 24.01 -15.48 -8.82
N THR A 121 24.43 -15.27 -7.58
CA THR A 121 25.83 -14.96 -7.27
C THR A 121 26.61 -16.27 -7.37
N ASP A 122 26.74 -16.74 -8.60
CA ASP A 122 27.73 -17.72 -9.05
C ASP A 122 28.26 -17.19 -10.38
N ILE A 123 29.10 -16.16 -10.30
CA ILE A 123 30.05 -15.84 -11.36
C ILE A 123 31.38 -15.45 -10.70
N GLY A 124 32.30 -16.42 -10.66
CA GLY A 124 33.75 -16.22 -10.72
C GLY A 124 34.46 -15.81 -9.44
#